data_AF-A0A180FSI4-F1
#
_entry.id   AF-A0A180FSI4-F1
#
_cell.length_a   1.000
_cell.length_b   1.000
_cell.length_c   1.000
_cell.angle_alpha   90.00
_cell.angle_beta   90.00
_cell.angle_gamma   90.00
#
_symmetry.space_group_name_H-M   'P 1'
#
loop_
_entity.id
_entity.type
_entity.pdbx_description
1 polymer ?
#
loop_
_entity_poly.entity_id
_entity_poly.type
_entity_poly.pdbx_seq_one_letter_code
_entity_poly.pdbx_strand_id
1 'polypeptide(L)' 'MDILLAYGRYTGGNTVYNNLKPNGARVTELTEGERSIKTWIHLKGNRIIHTVNYPADFLKVLD' A
#
# COMPACT_ATOMS: atom_id res chain seq x y z
N MET A 1 -17.46 -13.11 0.21
CA MET A 1 -16.66 -12.21 -0.64
C MET A 1 -15.95 -11.26 0.29
N ASP A 2 -14.62 -11.22 0.25
CA ASP A 2 -13.84 -10.35 1.13
C ASP A 2 -13.55 -9.03 0.42
N ILE A 3 -13.52 -7.93 1.17
CA ILE A 3 -13.23 -6.60 0.66
C ILE A 3 -12.04 -6.05 1.46
N LEU A 4 -10.96 -5.70 0.76
CA LEU A 4 -9.83 -4.99 1.35
C LEU A 4 -9.92 -3.51 1.01
N LEU A 5 -10.01 -2.65 2.03
CA LEU A 5 -9.98 -1.20 1.86
C LEU A 5 -8.55 -0.68 2.06
N ALA A 6 -8.05 0.11 1.10
CA ALA A 6 -6.75 0.74 1.18
C ALA A 6 -6.87 2.23 0.90
N TYR A 7 -6.15 3.06 1.66
CA TYR A 7 -5.98 4.46 1.32
C TYR A 7 -4.86 4.62 0.28
N GLY A 8 -5.16 5.40 -0.76
CA GLY A 8 -4.17 5.82 -1.74
C GLY A 8 -3.17 6.78 -1.12
N ARG A 9 -1.92 6.73 -1.60
CA ARG A 9 -0.94 7.79 -1.37
C ARG A 9 -0.50 8.33 -2.71
N TYR A 10 -0.52 9.64 -2.80
CA TYR A 10 0.01 10.42 -3.90
C TYR A 10 0.72 11.62 -3.27
N THR A 11 1.78 12.10 -3.90
CA THR A 11 2.42 13.36 -3.53
C THR A 11 2.81 14.07 -4.81
N GLY A 12 2.54 15.36 -4.91
CA GLY A 12 2.94 16.18 -6.06
C GLY A 12 3.89 17.31 -5.68
N GLY A 13 4.19 18.16 -6.66
CA GLY A 13 4.99 19.37 -6.48
C GLY A 13 4.25 20.49 -5.78
N ASN A 14 4.80 21.70 -5.79
CA ASN A 14 4.23 22.87 -5.10
C ASN A 14 2.88 23.35 -5.69
N THR A 15 2.42 22.76 -6.79
CA THR A 15 1.19 23.12 -7.49
C THR A 15 0.00 22.21 -7.18
N VAL A 16 0.15 21.24 -6.26
CA VAL A 16 -0.95 20.37 -5.83
C VAL A 16 -1.32 20.61 -4.37
N TYR A 17 -2.59 20.36 -4.02
CA TYR A 17 -3.16 20.57 -2.68
C TYR A 17 -2.69 19.57 -1.60
N ASN A 18 -1.58 18.88 -1.83
CA ASN A 18 -1.10 17.81 -0.95
C ASN A 18 0.34 18.08 -0.52
N ASN A 19 0.51 18.39 0.77
CA ASN A 19 1.82 18.66 1.38
C ASN A 19 2.37 17.45 2.16
N LEU A 20 1.98 16.22 1.82
CA LEU A 20 2.52 15.03 2.44
C LEU A 20 4.01 14.87 2.06
N LYS A 21 4.88 15.11 3.04
CA LYS A 21 6.32 14.84 2.97
C LYS A 21 6.65 13.62 3.85
N PRO A 22 7.59 12.75 3.42
CA PRO A 22 8.28 12.74 2.13
C PRO A 22 7.36 12.32 0.98
N ASN A 23 7.76 12.68 -0.25
CA ASN A 23 7.06 12.29 -1.48
C ASN A 23 6.97 10.75 -1.59
N GLY A 24 5.88 10.25 -2.15
CA GLY A 24 5.70 8.83 -2.44
C GLY A 24 4.34 8.47 -3.01
N ALA A 25 4.17 7.18 -3.29
CA ALA A 25 2.96 6.61 -3.85
C ALA A 25 2.59 5.29 -3.16
N ARG A 26 1.31 4.91 -3.22
CA ARG A 26 0.89 3.55 -2.90
C ARG A 26 1.08 2.67 -4.12
N VAL A 27 1.80 1.56 -3.96
CA VAL A 27 1.95 0.51 -4.96
C VAL A 27 1.07 -0.66 -4.56
N THR A 28 0.36 -1.22 -5.52
CA THR A 28 -0.43 -2.44 -5.36
C THR A 28 0.02 -3.43 -6.43
N GLU A 29 0.47 -4.58 -5.97
CA GLU A 29 0.96 -5.69 -6.79
C GLU A 29 -0.07 -6.81 -6.74
N LEU A 30 -0.42 -7.32 -7.93
CA LEU A 30 -1.37 -8.39 -8.16
C LEU A 30 -0.69 -9.45 -9.01
N THR A 31 -0.89 -10.72 -8.67
CA THR A 31 -0.39 -11.86 -9.45
C THR A 31 -1.58 -12.55 -10.12
N GLU A 32 -1.49 -12.79 -11.44
CA GLU A 32 -2.54 -13.49 -12.16
C GLU A 32 -2.76 -14.89 -11.59
N GLY A 33 -4.03 -15.30 -11.44
CA GLY A 33 -4.39 -16.60 -10.88
C GLY A 33 -4.30 -16.70 -9.36
N GLU A 34 -3.74 -15.70 -8.67
CA GLU A 34 -3.65 -15.67 -7.22
C GLU A 34 -4.68 -14.74 -6.58
N ARG A 35 -5.37 -15.25 -5.56
CA ARG A 35 -6.26 -14.43 -4.72
C ARG A 35 -5.48 -13.81 -3.56
N SER A 36 -4.42 -13.09 -3.89
CA SER A 36 -3.53 -12.40 -2.96
C SER A 36 -3.29 -10.97 -3.44
N ILE A 37 -2.99 -10.07 -2.52
CA ILE A 37 -2.61 -8.69 -2.84
C ILE A 37 -1.42 -8.31 -1.96
N LYS A 38 -0.37 -7.76 -2.56
CA LYS A 38 0.70 -7.10 -1.84
C LYS A 38 0.65 -5.60 -2.10
N THR A 39 0.66 -4.79 -1.06
CA THR A 39 0.57 -3.34 -1.21
C THR A 39 1.43 -2.61 -0.19
N TRP A 40 2.07 -1.52 -0.60
CA TRP A 40 2.99 -0.75 0.26
C TRP A 40 3.06 0.71 -0.18
N ILE A 41 3.54 1.58 0.69
CA ILE A 41 3.87 2.96 0.32
C ILE A 41 5.37 3.01 0.03
N HIS A 42 5.71 3.44 -1.18
CA HIS A 42 7.08 3.72 -1.59
C HIS A 42 7.34 5.22 -1.50
N LEU A 43 8.29 5.60 -0.63
CA LEU A 43 8.69 6.97 -0.37
C LEU A 43 10.04 7.28 -1.02
N LYS A 44 10.31 8.58 -1.24
CA LYS A 44 11.61 9.10 -1.68
C LYS A 44 12.74 8.52 -0.83
N GLY A 45 13.86 8.19 -1.48
CA GLY A 45 15.00 7.54 -0.83
C GLY A 45 14.84 6.03 -0.66
N ASN A 46 13.99 5.40 -1.50
CA ASN A 46 13.73 3.97 -1.51
C ASN A 46 13.20 3.41 -0.18
N ARG A 47 12.51 4.25 0.60
CA ARG A 47 11.93 3.85 1.89
C ARG A 47 10.55 3.24 1.66
N ILE A 48 10.37 2.01 2.11
CA ILE A 48 9.08 1.30 2.06
C ILE A 48 8.43 1.36 3.45
N ILE A 49 7.15 1.72 3.51
CA ILE A 49 6.36 1.71 4.76
C ILE A 49 4.97 1.11 4.53
N HIS A 50 4.34 0.67 5.63
CA HIS A 50 2.97 0.15 5.65
C HIS A 50 2.72 -0.92 4.58
N THR A 51 3.65 -1.86 4.46
CA THR A 51 3.50 -3.07 3.67
C THR A 51 2.38 -3.92 4.26
N VAL A 52 1.51 -4.42 3.40
CA VAL A 52 0.40 -5.32 3.72
C VAL A 52 0.39 -6.44 2.70
N ASN A 53 0.31 -7.68 3.18
CA ASN A 53 0.16 -8.91 2.40
C ASN A 53 -1.21 -9.52 2.73
N TYR A 54 -2.18 -9.35 1.85
CA TYR A 54 -3.48 -10.00 1.99
C TYR A 54 -3.46 -11.38 1.30
N PRO A 55 -4.02 -12.44 1.93
CA PRO A 55 -4.68 -12.44 3.24
C PRO A 55 -3.74 -12.65 4.44
N ALA A 56 -2.46 -12.97 4.21
CA ALA A 56 -1.52 -13.44 5.23
C ALA A 56 -1.48 -12.61 6.52
N ASP A 57 -1.48 -11.28 6.41
CA ASP A 57 -1.40 -10.36 7.56
C ASP A 57 -2.70 -10.27 8.37
N PHE A 58 -3.80 -10.86 7.87
CA PHE A 58 -5.14 -10.81 8.49
C PHE A 58 -5.65 -12.19 8.91
N LEU A 59 -4.88 -13.25 8.66
CA LEU A 59 -5.21 -14.58 9.16
C LEU A 59 -5.06 -14.59 10.67
N LYS A 60 -6.17 -14.86 11.37
CA LYS A 60 -6.15 -14.99 12.83
C LYS A 60 -5.39 -16.26 13.19
N VAL A 61 -4.33 -16.14 13.99
CA VAL A 61 -3.70 -17.30 14.63
C VAL A 61 -4.67 -17.77 15.72
N LEU A 62 -5.12 -19.02 15.63
CA LEU A 62 -5.86 -19.66 16.70
C LEU A 62 -4.83 -20.24 17.66
N ASP A 63 -4.67 -19.59 18.81
CA ASP A 63 -3.96 -20.12 19.98
C ASP A 63 -4.88 -21.02 20.81
#